data_AF-A0A7C2ZGX6-F1
#
_entry.id   AF-A0A7C2ZGX6-F1
#
_cell.length_a   1.000
_cell.length_b   1.000
_cell.length_c   1.000
_cell.angle_alpha   90.00
_cell.angle_beta   90.00
_cell.angle_gamma   90.00
#
_symmetry.space_group_name_H-M   'P 1'
#
loop_
_entity.id
_entity.type
_entity.pdbx_description
1 polymer ?
#
loop_
_entity_poly.entity_id
_entity_poly.type
_entity_poly.pdbx_seq_one_letter_code
_entity_poly.pdbx_strand_id
1 'polypeptide(L)'
;MSPDTELAKLFEEADVAIEFTTPEATLKHLEEAVRAGKPMVIATTGYTPQQREKLEELASQIPCVIAPNMSVGVNVLLRMVSEVARILGDDYDVEIVEIHHNRKKDSPSGTALRLAEVIAKALARDLNEVAVYGRRGLVGERSRREIGIHAVRGGDVVGDHTVLFAGEGERIEIIHRAHSREAFAKGALRAAKWVVNASKGIHDIQEVLFG
;
A
#
# COMPACT_ATOMS: atom_id res chain seq x y z
N MET A 1 -19.10 15.04 30.09
CA MET A 1 -18.71 13.67 29.67
C MET A 1 -17.21 13.65 29.50
N SER A 2 -16.52 12.58 29.89
CA SER A 2 -15.10 12.44 29.53
C SER A 2 -14.99 12.10 28.03
N PRO A 3 -13.87 12.41 27.38
CA PRO A 3 -13.63 12.06 25.98
C PRO A 3 -13.89 10.58 25.66
N ASP A 4 -13.57 9.68 26.60
CA ASP A 4 -13.73 8.23 26.42
C ASP A 4 -15.22 7.82 26.35
N THR A 5 -16.09 8.49 27.12
CA THR A 5 -17.54 8.24 27.07
C THR A 5 -18.18 8.75 25.78
N GLU A 6 -17.58 9.76 25.15
CA GLU A 6 -18.03 10.29 23.86
C GLU A 6 -17.64 9.36 22.71
N LEU A 7 -16.41 8.83 22.73
CA LEU A 7 -15.94 7.87 21.73
C LEU A 7 -16.76 6.56 21.73
N ALA A 8 -17.05 6.01 22.91
CA ALA A 8 -17.85 4.79 23.02
C ALA A 8 -19.24 4.94 22.37
N LYS A 9 -19.91 6.08 22.61
CA LYS A 9 -21.21 6.39 21.99
C LYS A 9 -21.14 6.49 20.47
N LEU A 10 -20.08 7.09 19.93
CA LEU A 10 -19.89 7.19 18.48
C LEU A 10 -19.80 5.81 17.83
N PHE A 11 -19.16 4.84 18.47
CA PHE A 11 -19.12 3.47 17.97
C PHE A 11 -20.48 2.77 18.04
N GLU A 12 -21.29 3.02 19.08
CA GLU A 12 -22.65 2.48 19.14
C GLU A 12 -23.50 2.94 17.94
N GLU A 13 -23.41 4.23 17.58
CA GLU A 13 -24.16 4.86 16.49
C GLU A 13 -23.60 4.61 15.08
N ALA A 14 -22.30 4.33 14.95
CA ALA A 14 -21.65 4.11 13.66
C ALA A 14 -21.70 2.63 13.22
N ASP A 15 -21.76 2.40 11.89
CA ASP A 15 -21.63 1.06 11.32
C ASP A 15 -20.16 0.63 11.14
N VAL A 16 -19.25 1.58 10.92
CA VAL A 16 -17.83 1.34 10.64
C VAL A 16 -17.00 2.59 10.91
N ALA A 17 -15.79 2.43 11.44
CA ALA A 17 -14.82 3.51 11.60
C ALA A 17 -13.72 3.47 10.53
N ILE A 18 -13.24 4.64 10.09
CA ILE A 18 -12.15 4.78 9.12
C ILE A 18 -10.98 5.55 9.75
N GLU A 19 -9.82 4.91 9.84
CA GLU A 19 -8.63 5.41 10.54
C GLU A 19 -7.49 5.80 9.59
N PHE A 20 -7.16 7.10 9.60
CA PHE A 20 -5.98 7.69 8.97
C PHE A 20 -5.33 8.65 9.97
N THR A 21 -4.78 8.10 11.05
CA THR A 21 -4.34 8.87 12.22
C THR A 21 -2.91 8.49 12.63
N THR A 22 -2.66 8.28 13.93
CA THR A 22 -1.38 7.82 14.46
C THR A 22 -1.55 6.42 15.06
N PRO A 23 -0.47 5.61 15.12
CA PRO A 23 -0.51 4.28 15.72
C PRO A 23 -1.17 4.24 17.10
N GLU A 24 -0.87 5.20 17.96
CA GLU A 24 -1.39 5.27 19.34
C GLU A 24 -2.89 5.54 19.37
N ALA A 25 -3.37 6.45 18.52
CA ALA A 25 -4.79 6.77 18.41
C ALA A 25 -5.57 5.57 17.83
N THR A 26 -5.07 4.99 16.74
CA THR A 26 -5.70 3.83 16.11
C THR A 26 -5.83 2.66 17.07
N LEU A 27 -4.81 2.35 17.89
CA LEU A 27 -4.91 1.26 18.87
C LEU A 27 -5.97 1.53 19.93
N LYS A 28 -6.12 2.76 20.41
CA LYS A 28 -7.19 3.13 21.36
C LYS A 28 -8.57 3.00 20.72
N HIS A 29 -8.74 3.50 19.51
CA HIS A 29 -10.02 3.42 18.80
C HIS A 29 -10.38 1.97 18.47
N LEU A 30 -9.39 1.14 18.14
CA LEU A 30 -9.57 -0.27 17.89
C LEU A 30 -9.99 -1.04 19.15
N GLU A 31 -9.47 -0.70 20.33
CA GLU A 31 -9.97 -1.27 21.59
C GLU A 31 -11.46 -0.97 21.81
N GLU A 32 -11.92 0.26 21.56
CA GLU A 32 -13.34 0.60 21.68
C GLU A 32 -14.20 -0.07 20.59
N ALA A 33 -13.70 -0.12 19.35
CA ALA A 33 -14.38 -0.81 18.26
C ALA A 33 -14.59 -2.30 18.56
N VAL A 34 -13.58 -2.96 19.14
CA VAL A 34 -13.66 -4.35 19.59
C VAL A 34 -14.71 -4.50 20.69
N ARG A 35 -14.77 -3.60 21.68
CA ARG A 35 -15.80 -3.63 22.74
C ARG A 35 -17.21 -3.45 22.18
N ALA A 36 -17.37 -2.59 21.17
CA ALA A 36 -18.65 -2.32 20.52
C ALA A 36 -19.00 -3.35 19.42
N GLY A 37 -18.08 -4.25 19.07
CA GLY A 37 -18.25 -5.21 17.97
C GLY A 37 -18.36 -4.55 16.59
N LYS A 38 -17.73 -3.38 16.39
CA LYS A 38 -17.88 -2.55 15.20
C LYS A 38 -16.70 -2.72 14.23
N PRO A 39 -16.95 -2.95 12.93
CA PRO A 39 -15.92 -3.02 11.90
C PRO A 39 -15.03 -1.77 11.80
N MET A 40 -13.82 -1.95 11.30
CA MET A 40 -12.88 -0.85 11.03
C MET A 40 -12.16 -0.96 9.70
N VAL A 41 -11.84 0.20 9.11
CA VAL A 41 -10.91 0.36 7.99
C VAL A 41 -9.71 1.14 8.49
N ILE A 42 -8.51 0.54 8.45
CA ILE A 42 -7.29 1.11 9.01
C ILE A 42 -6.26 1.32 7.90
N ALA A 43 -5.91 2.58 7.68
CA ALA A 43 -4.85 3.01 6.76
C ALA A 43 -3.69 3.73 7.45
N THR A 44 -3.75 3.84 8.79
CA THR A 44 -2.64 4.31 9.60
C THR A 44 -1.39 3.47 9.33
N THR A 45 -0.22 4.10 9.30
CA THR A 45 1.08 3.45 9.05
C THR A 45 2.07 3.84 10.14
N GLY A 46 3.25 3.20 10.16
CA GLY A 46 4.33 3.57 11.09
C GLY A 46 4.27 2.89 12.46
N TYR A 47 3.59 1.74 12.56
CA TYR A 47 3.58 0.92 13.77
C TYR A 47 4.97 0.36 14.10
N THR A 48 5.34 0.38 15.38
CA THR A 48 6.44 -0.44 15.89
C THR A 48 6.09 -1.93 15.82
N PRO A 49 7.06 -2.86 15.93
CA PRO A 49 6.77 -4.29 15.98
C PRO A 49 5.74 -4.66 17.07
N GLN A 50 5.89 -4.10 18.26
CA GLN A 50 4.97 -4.36 19.38
C GLN A 50 3.58 -3.78 19.13
N GLN A 51 3.50 -2.60 18.51
CA GLN A 51 2.20 -2.02 18.15
C GLN A 51 1.52 -2.82 17.04
N ARG A 52 2.29 -3.40 16.11
CA ARG A 52 1.76 -4.28 15.06
C ARG A 52 1.19 -5.58 15.62
N GLU A 53 1.90 -6.22 16.55
CA GLU A 53 1.38 -7.41 17.25
C GLU A 53 0.04 -7.11 17.94
N LYS A 54 -0.01 -6.00 18.68
CA LYS A 54 -1.26 -5.56 19.34
C LYS A 54 -2.37 -5.22 18.35
N LEU A 55 -2.03 -4.58 17.23
CA LEU A 55 -2.98 -4.27 16.16
C LEU A 55 -3.59 -5.56 15.61
N GLU A 56 -2.75 -6.55 15.30
CA GLU A 56 -3.18 -7.83 14.74
C GLU A 56 -4.05 -8.63 15.73
N GLU A 57 -3.66 -8.66 17.01
CA GLU A 57 -4.42 -9.28 18.08
C GLU A 57 -5.84 -8.71 18.18
N LEU A 58 -5.97 -7.37 18.27
CA LEU A 58 -7.27 -6.72 18.39
C LEU A 58 -8.08 -6.79 17.10
N ALA A 59 -7.46 -6.53 15.94
CA ALA A 59 -8.13 -6.50 14.65
C ALA A 59 -8.66 -7.87 14.24
N SER A 60 -8.08 -8.97 14.74
CA SER A 60 -8.61 -10.32 14.53
C SER A 60 -9.97 -10.54 15.19
N GLN A 61 -10.39 -9.67 16.12
CA GLN A 61 -11.61 -9.84 16.92
C GLN A 61 -12.89 -9.33 16.25
N ILE A 62 -12.75 -8.47 15.23
CA ILE A 62 -13.83 -7.83 14.48
C ILE A 62 -13.50 -7.87 12.98
N PRO A 63 -14.43 -7.55 12.06
CA PRO A 63 -14.09 -7.36 10.65
C PRO A 63 -13.23 -6.10 10.47
N CYS A 64 -12.01 -6.27 9.97
CA CYS A 64 -11.06 -5.18 9.79
C CYS A 64 -10.44 -5.21 8.40
N VAL A 65 -10.44 -4.09 7.67
CA VAL A 65 -9.61 -3.92 6.48
C VAL A 65 -8.38 -3.12 6.86
N ILE A 66 -7.20 -3.71 6.75
CA ILE A 66 -5.92 -3.04 7.03
C ILE A 66 -5.12 -2.93 5.73
N ALA A 67 -4.87 -1.70 5.27
CA ALA A 67 -4.05 -1.48 4.09
C ALA A 67 -3.27 -0.16 4.15
N PRO A 68 -1.93 -0.17 3.94
CA PRO A 68 -1.12 1.05 3.95
C PRO A 68 -1.40 1.96 2.75
N ASN A 69 -2.15 1.47 1.74
CA ASN A 69 -2.56 2.25 0.59
C ASN A 69 -3.99 1.87 0.16
N MET A 70 -4.92 2.82 0.34
CA MET A 70 -6.33 2.65 -0.02
C MET A 70 -6.64 3.04 -1.47
N SER A 71 -5.67 3.48 -2.29
CA SER A 71 -5.96 3.82 -3.70
C SER A 71 -6.34 2.56 -4.48
N VAL A 72 -7.55 2.56 -5.05
CA VAL A 72 -8.00 1.49 -5.95
C VAL A 72 -7.03 1.33 -7.12
N GLY A 73 -6.59 2.44 -7.72
CA GLY A 73 -5.68 2.43 -8.86
C GLY A 73 -4.31 1.82 -8.54
N VAL A 74 -3.74 2.13 -7.38
CA VAL A 74 -2.47 1.53 -6.95
C VAL A 74 -2.62 0.04 -6.72
N ASN A 75 -3.73 -0.39 -6.12
CA ASN A 75 -3.97 -1.81 -5.85
C ASN A 75 -4.22 -2.63 -7.12
N VAL A 76 -4.87 -2.03 -8.13
CA VAL A 76 -4.95 -2.61 -9.48
C VAL A 76 -3.57 -2.69 -10.13
N LEU A 77 -2.77 -1.61 -10.05
CA LEU A 77 -1.40 -1.59 -10.57
C LEU A 77 -0.56 -2.73 -9.96
N LEU A 78 -0.60 -2.90 -8.63
CA LEU A 78 0.13 -3.97 -7.93
C LEU A 78 -0.21 -5.36 -8.48
N ARG A 79 -1.50 -5.64 -8.70
CA ARG A 79 -1.93 -6.92 -9.27
C ARG A 79 -1.45 -7.09 -10.72
N MET A 80 -1.59 -6.04 -11.54
CA MET A 80 -1.17 -6.08 -12.94
C MET A 80 0.34 -6.33 -13.08
N VAL A 81 1.18 -5.60 -12.34
CA VAL A 81 2.64 -5.75 -12.46
C VAL A 81 3.12 -7.10 -11.93
N SER A 82 2.44 -7.68 -10.94
CA SER A 82 2.73 -9.04 -10.48
C SER A 82 2.49 -10.07 -11.58
N GLU A 83 1.37 -9.95 -12.28
CA GLU A 83 1.00 -10.86 -13.35
C GLU A 83 1.94 -10.72 -14.55
N VAL A 84 2.19 -9.48 -14.98
CA VAL A 84 3.09 -9.20 -16.10
C VAL A 84 4.50 -9.67 -15.79
N ALA A 85 5.02 -9.42 -14.58
CA ALA A 85 6.33 -9.94 -14.18
C ALA A 85 6.41 -11.46 -14.28
N ARG A 86 5.37 -12.19 -13.85
CA ARG A 86 5.34 -13.65 -13.93
C ARG A 86 5.33 -14.17 -15.36
N ILE A 87 4.62 -13.49 -16.26
CA ILE A 87 4.51 -13.89 -17.67
C ILE A 87 5.81 -13.62 -18.43
N LEU A 88 6.41 -12.44 -18.23
CA LEU A 88 7.60 -12.00 -18.96
C LEU A 88 8.90 -12.59 -18.41
N GLY A 89 8.94 -12.91 -17.11
CA GLY A 89 10.08 -13.60 -16.49
C GLY A 89 11.40 -12.83 -16.60
N ASP A 90 12.47 -13.57 -16.88
CA ASP A 90 13.84 -13.05 -17.00
C ASP A 90 14.17 -12.49 -18.39
N ASP A 91 13.22 -12.54 -19.34
CA ASP A 91 13.41 -12.01 -20.70
C ASP A 91 13.23 -10.49 -20.78
N TYR A 92 12.64 -9.88 -19.74
CA TYR A 92 12.41 -8.44 -19.67
C TYR A 92 13.11 -7.83 -18.45
N ASP A 93 13.85 -6.77 -18.70
CA ASP A 93 14.41 -5.90 -17.68
C ASP A 93 13.29 -5.15 -16.95
N VAL A 94 13.38 -5.06 -15.62
CA VAL A 94 12.38 -4.36 -14.81
C VAL A 94 12.92 -3.08 -14.21
N GLU A 95 12.25 -1.97 -14.48
CA GLU A 95 12.54 -0.66 -13.91
C GLU A 95 11.28 -0.04 -13.30
N ILE A 96 11.45 0.67 -12.20
CA ILE A 96 10.39 1.42 -11.52
C ILE A 96 10.82 2.87 -11.46
N VAL A 97 9.98 3.77 -11.94
CA VAL A 97 10.18 5.21 -11.85
C VAL A 97 9.03 5.82 -11.07
N GLU A 98 9.35 6.59 -10.04
CA GLU A 98 8.35 7.33 -9.27
C GLU A 98 8.65 8.84 -9.24
N ILE A 99 7.59 9.64 -9.20
CA ILE A 99 7.68 11.10 -9.09
C ILE A 99 6.78 11.58 -7.96
N HIS A 100 7.31 12.41 -7.07
CA HIS A 100 6.53 13.08 -6.04
C HIS A 100 6.98 14.53 -5.86
N HIS A 101 6.20 15.30 -5.12
CA HIS A 101 6.50 16.66 -4.75
C HIS A 101 7.86 16.83 -4.05
N ASN A 102 8.43 18.03 -4.14
CA ASN A 102 9.76 18.35 -3.60
C ASN A 102 9.88 18.25 -2.06
N ARG A 103 8.76 18.19 -1.32
CA ARG A 103 8.72 18.04 0.15
C ARG A 103 8.73 16.58 0.65
N LYS A 104 8.70 15.58 -0.24
CA LYS A 104 8.59 14.17 0.17
C LYS A 104 9.94 13.71 0.74
N LYS A 105 9.92 13.16 1.96
CA LYS A 105 11.14 12.86 2.74
C LYS A 105 11.71 11.47 2.45
N ASP A 106 10.84 10.48 2.27
CA ASP A 106 11.21 9.10 1.94
C ASP A 106 11.54 8.95 0.45
N SER A 107 12.52 8.11 0.13
CA SER A 107 12.93 7.77 -1.23
C SER A 107 13.62 6.40 -1.26
N PRO A 108 13.15 5.44 -2.07
CA PRO A 108 11.93 5.48 -2.88
C PRO A 108 10.66 5.59 -2.04
N SER A 109 9.54 5.99 -2.66
CA SER A 109 8.23 5.99 -2.01
C SER A 109 7.81 4.60 -1.56
N GLY A 110 7.01 4.51 -0.49
CA GLY A 110 6.45 3.22 -0.03
C GLY A 110 5.69 2.44 -1.12
N THR A 111 4.97 3.13 -2.02
CA THR A 111 4.32 2.47 -3.17
C THR A 111 5.34 1.89 -4.14
N ALA A 112 6.45 2.59 -4.41
CA ALA A 112 7.51 2.07 -5.30
C ALA A 112 8.21 0.84 -4.71
N LEU A 113 8.50 0.86 -3.40
CA LEU A 113 9.02 -0.31 -2.70
C LEU A 113 8.03 -1.48 -2.77
N ARG A 114 6.74 -1.22 -2.55
CA ARG A 114 5.71 -2.26 -2.63
C ARG A 114 5.55 -2.85 -4.05
N LEU A 115 5.67 -2.03 -5.08
CA LEU A 115 5.72 -2.50 -6.48
C LEU A 115 6.92 -3.42 -6.69
N ALA A 116 8.10 -3.01 -6.21
CA ALA A 116 9.32 -3.80 -6.31
C ALA A 116 9.22 -5.14 -5.56
N GLU A 117 8.66 -5.16 -4.35
CA GLU A 117 8.43 -6.37 -3.56
C GLU A 117 7.53 -7.37 -4.30
N VAL A 118 6.42 -6.91 -4.86
CA VAL A 118 5.46 -7.76 -5.57
C VAL A 118 6.07 -8.35 -6.85
N ILE A 119 6.87 -7.56 -7.57
CA ILE A 119 7.61 -7.99 -8.76
C ILE A 119 8.69 -9.00 -8.36
N ALA A 120 9.51 -8.69 -7.35
CA ALA A 120 10.57 -9.57 -6.87
C ALA A 120 10.00 -10.93 -6.43
N LYS A 121 8.88 -10.93 -5.70
CA LYS A 121 8.16 -12.15 -5.33
C LYS A 121 7.67 -12.92 -6.55
N ALA A 122 7.09 -12.24 -7.55
CA ALA A 122 6.61 -12.88 -8.77
C ALA A 122 7.75 -13.54 -9.59
N LEU A 123 8.96 -12.97 -9.51
CA LEU A 123 10.17 -13.46 -10.18
C LEU A 123 11.04 -14.36 -9.28
N ALA A 124 10.58 -14.71 -8.08
CA ALA A 124 11.33 -15.47 -7.08
C ALA A 124 12.74 -14.89 -6.78
N ARG A 125 12.79 -13.59 -6.51
CA ARG A 125 14.02 -12.83 -6.18
C ARG A 125 13.92 -12.25 -4.76
N ASP A 126 15.04 -12.17 -4.06
CA ASP A 126 15.15 -11.34 -2.85
C ASP A 126 15.40 -9.89 -3.26
N LEU A 127 14.46 -8.99 -2.91
CA LEU A 127 14.56 -7.58 -3.24
C LEU A 127 15.80 -6.93 -2.62
N ASN A 128 16.26 -7.37 -1.44
CA ASN A 128 17.45 -6.82 -0.78
C ASN A 128 18.73 -7.08 -1.57
N GLU A 129 18.75 -8.13 -2.38
CA GLU A 129 19.90 -8.51 -3.20
C GLU A 129 19.86 -7.87 -4.59
N VAL A 130 18.65 -7.71 -5.17
CA VAL A 130 18.50 -7.33 -6.58
C VAL A 130 18.09 -5.88 -6.80
N ALA A 131 17.69 -5.14 -5.77
CA ALA A 131 17.28 -3.74 -5.92
C ALA A 131 18.46 -2.82 -6.22
N VAL A 132 18.32 -1.96 -7.23
CA VAL A 132 19.28 -0.92 -7.58
C VAL A 132 18.60 0.45 -7.53
N TYR A 133 19.03 1.31 -6.61
CA TYR A 133 18.36 2.58 -6.29
C TYR A 133 18.86 3.81 -7.07
N GLY A 134 19.66 3.59 -8.11
CA GLY A 134 20.21 4.64 -8.94
C GLY A 134 21.49 4.20 -9.66
N ARG A 135 21.87 4.94 -10.70
CA ARG A 135 23.08 4.67 -11.50
C ARG A 135 23.83 5.99 -11.70
N ARG A 136 25.13 6.03 -11.40
CA ARG A 136 25.98 7.24 -11.51
C ARG A 136 27.38 6.89 -12.03
N GLY A 137 27.79 7.54 -13.12
CA GLY A 137 29.10 7.30 -13.74
C GLY A 137 29.14 6.00 -14.55
N LEU A 138 30.31 5.34 -14.59
CA LEU A 138 30.51 4.07 -15.29
C LEU A 138 30.12 2.88 -14.39
N VAL A 139 28.84 2.50 -14.42
CA VAL A 139 28.28 1.42 -13.58
C VAL A 139 28.42 0.02 -14.18
N GLY A 140 28.84 -0.10 -15.44
CA GLY A 140 28.89 -1.37 -16.17
C GLY A 140 27.54 -1.77 -16.78
N GLU A 141 27.47 -2.99 -17.30
CA GLU A 141 26.24 -3.55 -17.86
C GLU A 141 25.24 -3.92 -16.74
N ARG A 142 23.95 -3.79 -17.07
CA ARG A 142 22.82 -4.15 -16.19
C ARG A 142 22.80 -5.66 -15.94
N SER A 143 22.60 -6.06 -14.68
CA SER A 143 22.33 -7.47 -14.38
C SER A 143 20.90 -7.83 -14.79
N ARG A 144 20.70 -8.98 -15.44
CA ARG A 144 19.35 -9.47 -15.80
C ARG A 144 18.40 -9.56 -14.60
N ARG A 145 18.94 -9.84 -13.40
CA ARG A 145 18.13 -10.03 -12.19
C ARG A 145 17.78 -8.74 -11.47
N GLU A 146 18.43 -7.61 -11.79
CA GLU A 146 18.21 -6.40 -11.02
C GLU A 146 16.79 -5.84 -11.21
N ILE A 147 16.30 -5.12 -10.20
CA ILE A 147 15.09 -4.31 -10.27
C ILE A 147 15.52 -2.88 -10.00
N GLY A 148 15.54 -2.06 -11.04
CA GLY A 148 15.93 -0.66 -10.93
C GLY A 148 14.82 0.18 -10.32
N ILE A 149 15.13 1.07 -9.38
CA ILE A 149 14.17 1.96 -8.74
C ILE A 149 14.72 3.38 -8.75
N HIS A 150 14.04 4.28 -9.47
CA HIS A 150 14.43 5.69 -9.63
C HIS A 150 13.35 6.60 -9.06
N ALA A 151 13.77 7.53 -8.20
CA ALA A 151 12.88 8.47 -7.55
C ALA A 151 13.17 9.90 -8.01
N VAL A 152 12.11 10.58 -8.45
CA VAL A 152 12.15 11.98 -8.88
C VAL A 152 11.38 12.83 -7.86
N ARG A 153 11.93 14.01 -7.53
CA ARG A 153 11.28 14.98 -6.64
C ARG A 153 11.11 16.30 -7.39
N GLY A 154 9.88 16.78 -7.52
CA GLY A 154 9.60 18.00 -8.29
C GLY A 154 8.21 18.57 -8.03
N GLY A 155 8.13 19.89 -7.92
CA GLY A 155 6.87 20.63 -7.80
C GLY A 155 5.95 20.11 -6.70
N ASP A 156 4.67 19.95 -7.04
CA ASP A 156 3.56 19.54 -6.20
C ASP A 156 2.95 18.18 -6.60
N VAL A 157 3.66 17.39 -7.42
CA VAL A 157 3.22 16.07 -7.89
C VAL A 157 2.78 15.18 -6.72
N VAL A 158 1.53 14.73 -6.75
CA VAL A 158 0.95 13.94 -5.65
C VAL A 158 1.61 12.56 -5.58
N GLY A 159 1.80 11.92 -6.73
CA GLY A 159 2.47 10.63 -6.85
C GLY A 159 2.21 9.98 -8.20
N ASP A 160 3.27 9.83 -8.98
CA ASP A 160 3.26 9.05 -10.23
C ASP A 160 4.16 7.82 -10.04
N HIS A 161 3.73 6.69 -10.58
CA HIS A 161 4.44 5.42 -10.54
C HIS A 161 4.35 4.73 -11.90
N THR A 162 5.50 4.51 -12.51
CA THR A 162 5.64 3.75 -13.76
C THR A 162 6.46 2.50 -13.47
N VAL A 163 5.92 1.34 -13.86
CA VAL A 163 6.70 0.10 -13.96
C VAL A 163 6.93 -0.20 -15.43
N LEU A 164 8.19 -0.40 -15.78
CA LEU A 164 8.65 -0.71 -17.13
C LEU A 164 9.13 -2.15 -17.16
N PHE A 165 8.69 -2.89 -18.17
CA PHE A 165 9.23 -4.18 -18.57
C PHE A 165 9.80 -4.01 -19.97
N ALA A 166 11.12 -4.07 -20.12
CA ALA A 166 11.81 -3.81 -21.39
C ALA A 166 12.51 -5.07 -21.90
N GLY A 167 12.14 -5.51 -23.11
CA GLY A 167 12.72 -6.65 -23.80
C GLY A 167 13.37 -6.22 -25.12
N GLU A 168 13.81 -7.18 -25.92
CA GLU A 168 14.37 -6.89 -27.24
C GLU A 168 13.26 -6.45 -28.21
N GLY A 169 13.35 -5.22 -28.74
CA GLY A 169 12.43 -4.69 -29.74
C GLY A 169 11.10 -4.13 -29.21
N GLU A 170 10.79 -4.30 -27.93
CA GLU A 170 9.55 -3.80 -27.34
C GLU A 170 9.68 -3.45 -25.85
N ARG A 171 8.67 -2.74 -25.33
CA ARG A 171 8.51 -2.50 -23.89
C ARG A 171 7.05 -2.34 -23.50
N ILE A 172 6.75 -2.73 -22.27
CA ILE A 172 5.45 -2.51 -21.63
C ILE A 172 5.64 -1.53 -20.48
N GLU A 173 4.81 -0.49 -20.45
CA GLU A 173 4.77 0.48 -19.35
C GLU A 173 3.39 0.46 -18.70
N ILE A 174 3.34 0.28 -17.38
CA ILE A 174 2.11 0.37 -16.60
C ILE A 174 2.24 1.53 -15.63
N ILE A 175 1.33 2.50 -15.77
CA ILE A 175 1.46 3.80 -15.13
C ILE A 175 0.23 4.07 -14.26
N HIS A 176 0.48 4.49 -13.01
CA HIS A 176 -0.51 5.09 -12.14
C HIS A 176 -0.15 6.55 -11.86
N ARG A 177 -1.13 7.45 -11.94
CA ARG A 177 -0.98 8.87 -11.58
C ARG A 177 -2.06 9.27 -10.60
N ALA A 178 -1.65 9.78 -9.43
CA ALA A 178 -2.58 10.36 -8.48
C ALA A 178 -2.80 11.84 -8.82
N HIS A 179 -4.03 12.22 -9.17
CA HIS A 179 -4.36 13.64 -9.40
C HIS A 179 -4.68 14.38 -8.09
N SER A 180 -5.17 13.66 -7.08
CA SER A 180 -5.49 14.21 -5.75
C SER A 180 -5.52 13.11 -4.70
N ARG A 181 -5.57 13.50 -3.43
CA ARG A 181 -5.72 12.56 -2.31
C ARG A 181 -7.12 11.94 -2.21
N GLU A 182 -8.09 12.41 -3.00
CA GLU A 182 -9.43 11.80 -3.05
C GLU A 182 -9.40 10.33 -3.48
N ALA A 183 -8.39 9.93 -4.26
CA ALA A 183 -8.23 8.54 -4.69
C ALA A 183 -8.16 7.56 -3.50
N PHE A 184 -7.52 7.97 -2.40
CA PHE A 184 -7.39 7.16 -1.19
C PHE A 184 -8.70 7.15 -0.38
N ALA A 185 -9.35 8.31 -0.25
CA ALA A 185 -10.64 8.42 0.44
C ALA A 185 -11.72 7.58 -0.23
N LYS A 186 -11.80 7.58 -1.57
CA LYS A 186 -12.76 6.75 -2.33
C LYS A 186 -12.55 5.26 -2.09
N GLY A 187 -11.30 4.81 -2.02
CA GLY A 187 -11.02 3.40 -1.71
C GLY A 187 -11.30 3.04 -0.25
N ALA A 188 -11.04 3.94 0.70
CA ALA A 188 -11.43 3.73 2.10
C ALA A 188 -12.95 3.61 2.26
N LEU A 189 -13.73 4.44 1.56
CA LEU A 189 -15.19 4.33 1.52
C LEU A 189 -15.67 3.02 0.89
N ARG A 190 -14.96 2.52 -0.13
CA ARG A 190 -15.25 1.20 -0.72
C ARG A 190 -14.96 0.07 0.27
N ALA A 191 -13.82 0.12 0.97
CA ALA A 191 -13.48 -0.81 2.03
C ALA A 191 -14.50 -0.77 3.17
N ALA A 192 -14.97 0.41 3.56
CA ALA A 192 -15.97 0.59 4.61
C ALA A 192 -17.30 -0.09 4.25
N LYS A 193 -17.78 0.07 3.01
CA LYS A 193 -18.99 -0.61 2.52
C LYS A 193 -18.84 -2.13 2.44
N TRP A 194 -17.63 -2.62 2.20
CA TRP A 194 -17.35 -4.04 2.09
C TRP A 194 -17.22 -4.69 3.48
N VAL A 195 -16.45 -4.08 4.39
CA VAL A 195 -16.08 -4.65 5.69
C VAL A 195 -17.26 -4.85 6.63
N VAL A 196 -18.32 -4.04 6.50
CA VAL A 196 -19.55 -4.20 7.30
C VAL A 196 -20.28 -5.52 7.06
N ASN A 197 -20.03 -6.18 5.92
CA ASN A 197 -20.57 -7.49 5.59
C ASN A 197 -19.51 -8.60 5.59
N ALA A 198 -18.27 -8.27 5.94
CA ALA A 198 -17.17 -9.23 5.92
C ALA A 198 -17.19 -10.13 7.16
N SER A 199 -16.53 -11.29 7.04
CA SER A 199 -16.26 -12.14 8.19
C SER A 199 -15.38 -11.43 9.21
N LYS A 200 -15.40 -11.90 10.45
CA LYS A 200 -14.44 -11.49 11.47
C LYS A 200 -13.01 -11.85 11.03
N GLY A 201 -12.07 -10.91 11.20
CA GLY A 201 -10.68 -11.11 10.86
C GLY A 201 -10.05 -9.91 10.17
N ILE A 202 -8.77 -10.05 9.85
CA ILE A 202 -7.99 -9.05 9.12
C ILE A 202 -8.10 -9.38 7.63
N HIS A 203 -8.60 -8.40 6.89
CA HIS A 203 -8.71 -8.40 5.45
C HIS A 203 -7.80 -7.34 4.87
N ASP A 204 -7.33 -7.56 3.64
CA ASP A 204 -6.63 -6.53 2.89
C ASP A 204 -7.53 -5.85 1.83
N ILE A 205 -7.01 -4.80 1.21
CA ILE A 205 -7.71 -4.09 0.14
C ILE A 205 -7.76 -4.90 -1.17
N GLN A 206 -6.94 -5.94 -1.34
CA GLN A 206 -7.02 -6.81 -2.52
C GLN A 206 -8.28 -7.67 -2.43
N GLU A 207 -8.61 -8.21 -1.24
CA GLU A 207 -9.87 -8.92 -0.98
C GLU A 207 -11.09 -8.02 -1.26
N VAL A 208 -11.06 -6.76 -0.80
CA VAL A 208 -12.14 -5.78 -1.08
C VAL A 208 -12.37 -5.55 -2.58
N LEU A 209 -11.30 -5.57 -3.37
CA LEU A 209 -11.36 -5.23 -4.79
C LEU A 209 -11.60 -6.43 -5.70
N PHE A 210 -11.23 -7.63 -5.25
CA PHE A 210 -11.08 -8.80 -6.10
C PHE A 210 -11.65 -10.10 -5.52
N GLY A 211 -12.07 -10.10 -4.25
CA GLY A 211 -12.75 -11.21 -3.60
C GLY A 211 -14.27 -11.14 -3.73
#